data_AF-A0A0G1CZD4-F1
#
_entry.id   AF-A0A0G1CZD4-F1
#
_cell.length_a   1.000
_cell.length_b   1.000
_cell.length_c   1.000
_cell.angle_alpha   90.00
_cell.angle_beta   90.00
_cell.angle_gamma   90.00
#
_symmetry.space_group_name_H-M   'P 1'
#
loop_
_entity.id
_entity.type
_entity.pdbx_description
1 polymer ?
#
loop_
_entity_poly.entity_id
_entity_poly.type
_entity_poly.pdbx_seq_one_letter_code
_entity_poly.pdbx_strand_id
1 'polypeptide(L)'
;MNKSNQAKRREFNIRDESQDRRYFAIIPNFIVNHSTLAERGFYLTLKRIAGEDGDVCYSATKLGEMCGISKRTVYRLIGSLVKRNWIRKSGVIETGYKPRTTYSIVDLWRLNIDFYEAKKRDRVISGTNKSADLTRSIRQENTNKEDQGKEEPERELTAFKEKYSSLESVGEPEFEEIAQIYGVTTPFVRSKFDDLVNYCESKGKHYKNYFAALRNFVKNGALQIRKEASEHVSKRGIDARNIK
;
A
#
# COMPACT_ATOMS: atom_id res chain seq x y z
N MET A 1 43.45 -44.00 -26.13
CA MET A 1 43.02 -43.26 -24.92
C MET A 1 43.97 -42.07 -24.77
N ASN A 2 43.61 -40.80 -24.62
CA ASN A 2 42.34 -40.08 -24.52
C ASN A 2 42.57 -38.68 -25.12
N LYS A 3 41.75 -38.27 -26.09
CA LYS A 3 41.68 -36.88 -26.54
C LYS A 3 40.86 -36.10 -25.50
N SER A 4 41.51 -35.32 -24.64
CA SER A 4 40.82 -34.42 -23.71
C SER A 4 40.30 -33.19 -24.46
N ASN A 5 39.00 -33.24 -24.73
CA ASN A 5 38.20 -32.21 -25.37
C ASN A 5 37.99 -31.04 -24.40
N GLN A 6 38.88 -30.05 -24.40
CA GLN A 6 38.68 -28.81 -23.65
C GLN A 6 37.81 -27.86 -24.50
N ALA A 7 36.51 -27.92 -24.26
CA ALA A 7 35.55 -26.98 -24.83
C ALA A 7 35.94 -25.55 -24.43
N LYS A 8 36.35 -24.76 -25.42
CA LYS A 8 36.72 -23.34 -25.30
C LYS A 8 35.47 -22.55 -24.90
N ARG A 9 35.27 -22.31 -23.59
CA ARG A 9 34.21 -21.41 -23.10
C ARG A 9 34.45 -20.03 -23.69
N ARG A 10 33.54 -19.57 -24.54
CA ARG A 10 33.50 -18.18 -25.00
C ARG A 10 32.93 -17.35 -23.86
N GLU A 11 33.81 -16.94 -22.95
CA GLU A 11 33.45 -16.03 -21.87
C GLU A 11 33.31 -14.62 -22.44
N PHE A 12 32.11 -14.06 -22.34
CA PHE A 12 31.87 -12.67 -22.66
C PHE A 12 32.40 -11.82 -21.50
N ASN A 13 33.54 -11.16 -21.70
CA ASN A 13 34.02 -10.12 -20.78
C ASN A 13 33.25 -8.82 -21.04
N ILE A 14 32.19 -8.58 -20.28
CA ILE A 14 31.54 -7.26 -20.25
C ILE A 14 32.23 -6.45 -19.16
N ARG A 15 32.96 -5.40 -19.57
CA ARG A 15 33.61 -4.45 -18.66
C ARG A 15 32.72 -3.22 -18.55
N ASP A 16 32.24 -2.94 -17.34
CA ASP A 16 31.48 -1.72 -17.05
C ASP A 16 32.46 -0.55 -16.93
N GLU A 17 32.38 0.40 -17.86
CA GLU A 17 33.20 1.63 -17.90
C GLU A 17 32.53 2.81 -17.17
N SER A 18 31.42 2.58 -16.47
CA SER A 18 30.67 3.62 -15.75
C SER A 18 31.41 4.07 -14.49
N GLN A 19 32.49 4.83 -14.67
CA GLN A 19 33.32 5.36 -13.57
C GLN A 19 32.74 6.61 -12.91
N ASP A 20 31.74 7.25 -13.51
CA ASP A 20 31.13 8.45 -12.94
C ASP A 20 29.83 8.08 -12.20
N ARG A 21 29.99 7.65 -10.95
CA ARG A 21 28.88 7.39 -10.01
C ARG A 21 28.28 8.70 -9.47
N ARG A 22 28.20 9.75 -10.29
CA ARG A 22 27.43 10.95 -9.94
C ARG A 22 26.01 10.73 -10.42
N TYR A 23 25.02 11.21 -9.68
CA TYR A 23 23.59 11.18 -10.07
C TYR A 23 22.88 9.81 -10.02
N PHE A 24 23.34 8.87 -9.20
CA PHE A 24 22.56 7.67 -8.86
C PHE A 24 22.03 7.77 -7.43
N ALA A 25 20.89 7.13 -7.16
CA ALA A 25 20.33 7.01 -5.81
C ALA A 25 19.95 5.55 -5.58
N ILE A 26 20.40 5.00 -4.45
CA ILE A 26 20.01 3.65 -4.04
C ILE A 26 18.73 3.75 -3.22
N ILE A 27 17.74 2.94 -3.59
CA ILE A 27 16.40 3.00 -3.03
C ILE A 27 16.07 1.63 -2.44
N PRO A 28 15.66 1.56 -1.15
CA PRO A 28 15.24 0.30 -0.56
C PRO A 28 14.04 -0.30 -1.31
N ASN A 29 14.11 -1.60 -1.63
CA ASN A 29 12.99 -2.35 -2.21
C ASN A 29 11.73 -2.30 -1.34
N PHE A 30 11.90 -2.13 -0.03
CA PHE A 30 10.79 -1.93 0.89
C PHE A 30 9.94 -0.71 0.50
N ILE A 31 10.56 0.42 0.17
CA ILE A 31 9.84 1.60 -0.32
C ILE A 31 9.14 1.28 -1.63
N VAL A 32 9.84 0.67 -2.58
CA VAL A 32 9.28 0.36 -3.90
C VAL A 32 8.01 -0.48 -3.76
N ASN A 33 8.04 -1.53 -2.94
CA ASN A 33 6.94 -2.50 -2.87
C ASN A 33 5.80 -2.12 -1.91
N HIS A 34 6.02 -1.20 -0.95
CA HIS A 34 5.01 -0.84 0.05
C HIS A 34 4.44 0.58 -0.14
N SER A 35 4.78 1.25 -1.25
CA SER A 35 4.30 2.58 -1.62
C SER A 35 3.30 2.56 -2.76
N THR A 36 2.42 3.56 -2.79
CA THR A 36 1.68 3.89 -4.01
C THR A 36 2.61 4.52 -5.05
N LEU A 37 2.24 4.50 -6.33
CA LEU A 37 3.05 5.10 -7.41
C LEU A 37 3.39 6.58 -7.15
N ALA A 38 2.43 7.34 -6.62
CA ALA A 38 2.65 8.74 -6.27
C ALA A 38 3.61 8.92 -5.08
N GLU A 39 3.50 8.09 -4.04
CA GLU A 39 4.44 8.09 -2.92
C GLU A 39 5.85 7.67 -3.37
N ARG A 40 5.93 6.66 -4.23
CA ARG A 40 7.19 6.18 -4.81
C ARG A 40 7.90 7.30 -5.56
N GLY A 41 7.23 7.89 -6.55
CA GLY A 41 7.78 8.98 -7.35
C GLY A 41 8.20 10.17 -6.49
N PHE A 42 7.38 10.55 -5.51
CA PHE A 42 7.68 11.65 -4.61
C PHE A 42 8.88 11.35 -3.69
N TYR A 43 8.95 10.15 -3.10
CA TYR A 43 10.08 9.73 -2.27
C TYR A 43 11.39 9.67 -3.06
N LEU A 44 11.35 9.17 -4.31
CA LEU A 44 12.52 9.18 -5.21
C LEU A 44 13.07 10.59 -5.41
N THR A 45 12.19 11.56 -5.66
CA THR A 45 12.58 12.97 -5.80
C THR A 45 13.18 13.52 -4.51
N LEU A 46 12.58 13.23 -3.35
CA LEU A 46 13.14 13.63 -2.05
C LEU A 46 14.53 13.03 -1.83
N LYS A 47 14.72 11.74 -2.10
CA LYS A 47 16.03 11.07 -1.94
C LYS A 47 17.09 11.63 -2.87
N ARG A 48 16.72 11.94 -4.11
CA ARG A 48 17.62 12.60 -5.07
C ARG A 48 18.05 13.99 -4.60
N ILE A 49 17.12 14.76 -4.03
CA ILE A 49 17.39 16.10 -3.52
C ILE A 49 18.25 16.06 -2.25
N ALA A 50 17.93 15.13 -1.35
CA ALA A 50 18.60 14.98 -0.07
C ALA A 50 20.06 14.52 -0.18
N GLY A 51 20.39 13.81 -1.27
CA GLY A 51 21.73 13.25 -1.48
C GLY A 51 22.12 12.30 -0.34
N GLU A 52 23.40 12.38 0.04
CA GLU A 52 23.99 11.62 1.16
C GLU A 52 23.69 12.26 2.52
N ASP A 53 23.52 13.60 2.58
CA ASP A 53 23.24 14.33 3.81
C ASP A 53 21.84 14.00 4.39
N GLY A 54 20.92 13.56 3.54
CA GLY A 54 19.62 13.03 3.96
C GLY A 54 18.58 14.09 4.34
N ASP A 55 18.92 15.38 4.25
CA ASP A 55 18.04 16.51 4.57
C ASP A 55 17.42 17.16 3.32
N VAL A 56 16.14 17.55 3.44
CA VAL A 56 15.41 18.24 2.37
C VAL A 56 14.88 19.58 2.87
N CYS A 57 15.41 20.65 2.29
CA CYS A 57 15.09 22.04 2.62
C CYS A 57 14.35 22.76 1.47
N TYR A 58 13.15 22.30 1.12
CA TYR A 58 12.38 22.90 0.02
C TYR A 58 10.95 23.25 0.42
N SER A 59 10.42 24.30 -0.20
CA SER A 59 9.01 24.68 -0.03
C SER A 59 8.09 23.66 -0.71
N ALA A 60 6.88 23.51 -0.21
CA ALA A 60 5.89 22.62 -0.82
C ALA A 60 5.56 23.02 -2.28
N THR A 61 5.63 24.31 -2.61
CA THR A 61 5.46 24.79 -3.99
C THR A 61 6.60 24.30 -4.87
N LYS A 62 7.86 24.44 -4.42
CA LYS A 62 9.03 24.03 -5.21
C LYS A 62 9.07 22.51 -5.39
N LEU A 63 8.75 21.75 -4.35
CA LEU A 63 8.61 20.29 -4.44
C LEU A 63 7.49 19.89 -5.42
N GLY A 64 6.39 20.65 -5.45
CA GLY A 64 5.30 20.46 -6.40
C GLY A 64 5.74 20.64 -7.84
N GLU A 65 6.45 21.74 -8.13
CA GLU A 65 7.04 22.00 -9.44
C GLU A 65 7.99 20.87 -9.88
N MET A 66 8.90 20.43 -9.00
CA MET A 66 9.88 19.39 -9.32
C MET A 66 9.26 18.02 -9.59
N CYS A 67 8.08 17.75 -9.00
CA CYS A 67 7.38 16.49 -9.17
C CYS A 67 6.19 16.56 -10.15
N GLY A 68 5.89 17.75 -10.70
CA GLY A 68 4.70 17.96 -11.54
C GLY A 68 3.37 17.76 -10.80
N ILE A 69 3.29 18.10 -9.51
CA ILE A 69 2.10 17.91 -8.68
C ILE A 69 1.68 19.18 -7.94
N SER A 70 0.38 19.27 -7.62
CA SER A 70 -0.15 20.40 -6.86
C SER A 70 0.43 20.49 -5.43
N LYS A 71 0.51 21.71 -4.90
CA LYS A 71 0.92 21.98 -3.50
C LYS A 71 0.09 21.17 -2.48
N ARG A 72 -1.22 21.01 -2.73
CA ARG A 72 -2.11 20.19 -1.88
C ARG A 72 -1.68 18.72 -1.87
N THR A 73 -1.33 18.19 -3.05
CA THR A 73 -0.84 16.81 -3.19
C THR A 73 0.48 16.63 -2.44
N VAL A 74 1.38 17.62 -2.49
CA VAL A 74 2.64 17.59 -1.73
C VAL A 74 2.38 17.43 -0.24
N TYR A 75 1.53 18.26 0.38
CA TYR A 75 1.22 18.13 1.81
C TYR A 75 0.61 16.77 2.16
N ARG A 76 -0.30 16.27 1.31
CA ARG A 76 -0.89 14.94 1.49
C ARG A 76 0.17 13.84 1.47
N LEU A 77 1.11 13.90 0.52
CA LEU A 77 2.18 12.91 0.40
C LEU A 77 3.18 13.01 1.56
N ILE A 78 3.62 14.22 1.94
CA ILE A 78 4.45 14.43 3.13
C ILE A 78 3.77 13.83 4.36
N GLY A 79 2.48 14.10 4.58
CA GLY A 79 1.72 13.53 5.69
C GLY A 79 1.70 12.00 5.67
N SER A 80 1.55 11.38 4.50
CA SER A 80 1.60 9.92 4.36
C SER A 80 2.98 9.34 4.67
N LEU A 81 4.05 9.95 4.15
CA LEU A 81 5.43 9.51 4.38
C LEU A 81 5.84 9.66 5.85
N VAL A 82 5.42 10.74 6.51
CA VAL A 82 5.64 10.96 7.96
C VAL A 82 4.87 9.92 8.77
N LYS A 83 3.59 9.67 8.44
CA LYS A 83 2.76 8.68 9.14
C LYS A 83 3.36 7.27 9.07
N ARG A 84 4.04 6.94 7.97
CA ARG A 84 4.72 5.65 7.75
C ARG A 84 6.15 5.61 8.31
N ASN A 85 6.61 6.70 8.92
CA ASN A 85 7.97 6.86 9.44
C ASN A 85 9.08 6.67 8.38
N TRP A 86 8.81 7.05 7.13
CA TRP A 86 9.82 7.03 6.05
C TRP A 86 10.60 8.33 5.97
N ILE A 87 9.99 9.42 6.41
CA ILE A 87 10.64 10.72 6.63
C ILE A 87 10.23 11.24 8.00
N ARG A 88 11.08 12.04 8.63
CA ARG A 88 10.79 12.71 9.92
C ARG A 88 11.04 14.20 9.81
N LYS A 89 10.38 14.98 10.65
CA LYS A 89 10.67 16.42 10.78
C LYS A 89 12.02 16.56 11.50
N SER A 90 13.01 17.20 10.87
CA SER A 90 14.35 17.40 11.44
C SER A 90 14.51 18.76 12.10
N GLY A 91 13.74 19.78 11.70
CA GLY A 91 13.85 21.10 12.29
C GLY A 91 12.94 22.14 11.66
N VAL A 92 13.17 23.38 12.04
CA VAL A 92 12.49 24.56 11.52
C VAL A 92 13.53 25.61 11.17
N ILE A 93 13.55 26.04 9.92
CA ILE A 93 14.37 27.16 9.45
C ILE A 93 13.55 28.43 9.64
N GLU A 94 14.03 29.33 10.50
CA GLU A 94 13.46 30.67 10.64
C GLU A 94 13.71 31.44 9.36
N THR A 95 12.63 31.70 8.62
CA THR A 95 12.66 32.60 7.47
C THR A 95 11.93 33.86 7.91
N GLY A 96 12.44 35.07 7.59
CA GLY A 96 11.92 36.35 8.09
C GLY A 96 10.42 36.62 7.90
N TYR A 97 9.72 35.82 7.10
CA TYR A 97 8.26 35.85 6.97
C TYR A 97 7.54 34.73 7.73
N LYS A 98 7.94 33.46 7.53
CA LYS A 98 7.33 32.30 8.18
C LYS A 98 8.35 31.18 8.34
N PRO A 99 8.35 30.48 9.49
CA PRO A 99 9.19 29.31 9.70
C PRO A 99 8.90 28.21 8.66
N ARG A 100 9.95 27.58 8.15
CA ARG A 100 9.85 26.44 7.21
C ARG A 100 10.29 25.17 7.90
N THR A 101 9.43 24.15 7.87
CA THR A 101 9.77 22.83 8.41
C THR A 101 10.73 22.11 7.47
N THR A 102 11.82 21.58 8.03
CA THR A 102 12.79 20.71 7.35
C THR A 102 12.46 19.25 7.64
N TYR A 103 12.70 18.40 6.65
CA TYR A 103 12.49 16.96 6.76
C TYR A 103 13.80 16.22 6.49
N SER A 104 14.02 15.13 7.23
CA SER A 104 15.10 14.18 7.00
C SER A 104 14.55 12.83 6.57
N ILE A 105 15.27 12.16 5.68
CA ILE A 105 14.98 10.79 5.26
C ILE A 105 15.42 9.86 6.37
N VAL A 106 14.52 8.95 6.77
CA VAL A 106 14.83 7.95 7.79
C VAL A 106 15.67 6.85 7.15
N ASP A 107 16.64 6.30 7.90
CA ASP A 107 17.37 5.11 7.47
C ASP A 107 16.43 3.89 7.51
N LEU A 108 16.13 3.35 6.34
CA LEU A 108 15.24 2.20 6.14
C LEU A 108 16.02 0.93 5.75
N TRP A 109 17.36 0.94 5.81
CA TRP A 109 18.18 -0.19 5.39
C TRP A 109 17.91 -1.44 6.23
N ARG A 110 17.93 -1.29 7.55
CA ARG A 110 17.64 -2.38 8.48
C ARG A 110 16.25 -2.97 8.24
N LEU A 111 15.25 -2.09 8.13
CA LEU A 111 13.87 -2.48 7.87
C LEU A 111 13.73 -3.25 6.54
N ASN A 112 14.45 -2.81 5.50
CA ASN A 112 14.46 -3.50 4.21
C ASN A 112 15.13 -4.87 4.30
N ILE A 113 16.29 -4.98 4.97
CA ILE A 113 16.99 -6.26 5.15
C ILE A 113 16.10 -7.23 5.93
N ASP A 114 15.61 -6.82 7.09
CA ASP A 114 14.80 -7.66 7.99
C ASP A 114 13.57 -8.23 7.25
N PHE A 115 12.88 -7.40 6.47
CA PHE A 115 11.70 -7.83 5.71
C PHE A 115 12.02 -8.91 4.67
N TYR A 116 13.06 -8.72 3.85
CA TYR A 116 13.38 -9.66 2.77
C TYR A 116 14.13 -10.90 3.27
N GLU A 117 14.86 -10.81 4.38
CA GLU A 117 15.44 -11.99 5.03
C GLU A 117 14.36 -12.88 5.65
N ALA A 118 13.37 -12.30 6.33
CA ALA A 118 12.23 -13.05 6.85
C ALA A 118 11.50 -13.79 5.72
N LYS A 119 11.22 -13.10 4.60
CA LYS A 119 10.55 -13.69 3.43
C LYS A 119 11.35 -14.84 2.78
N LYS A 120 12.69 -14.80 2.86
CA LYS A 120 13.54 -15.92 2.40
C LYS A 120 13.37 -17.15 3.30
N ARG A 121 13.40 -16.98 4.62
CA ARG A 121 13.20 -18.09 5.58
C ARG A 121 11.83 -18.75 5.37
N ASP A 122 10.82 -17.93 5.17
CA ASP A 122 9.46 -18.34 4.87
C ASP A 122 9.29 -19.17 3.60
N ARG A 123 10.12 -18.95 2.58
CA ARG A 123 10.13 -19.76 1.35
C ARG A 123 10.86 -21.08 1.55
N VAL A 124 11.94 -21.08 2.33
CA VAL A 124 12.71 -22.31 2.63
C VAL A 124 11.85 -23.29 3.42
N ILE A 125 11.12 -22.81 4.44
CA ILE A 125 10.24 -23.65 5.27
C ILE A 125 9.08 -24.24 4.46
N SER A 126 8.51 -23.49 3.52
CA SER A 126 7.46 -23.99 2.61
C SER A 126 7.99 -24.91 1.49
N GLY A 127 9.29 -24.87 1.18
CA GLY A 127 9.92 -25.68 0.13
C GLY A 127 10.28 -27.11 0.53
N THR A 128 10.41 -27.38 1.83
CA THR A 128 10.82 -28.72 2.33
C THR A 128 9.73 -29.79 2.33
N ASN A 129 8.47 -29.45 2.05
CA ASN A 129 7.35 -30.42 2.03
C ASN A 129 6.77 -30.71 0.63
N LYS A 130 7.42 -30.25 -0.46
CA LYS A 130 6.96 -30.49 -1.84
C LYS A 130 8.12 -30.76 -2.81
N SER A 131 8.90 -31.79 -2.52
CA SER A 131 9.82 -32.38 -3.50
C SER A 131 9.74 -33.91 -3.47
N ALA A 132 8.56 -34.40 -3.81
CA ALA A 132 8.44 -35.58 -4.63
C ALA A 132 7.36 -35.26 -5.66
N ASP A 133 7.70 -35.39 -6.94
CA ASP A 133 6.78 -35.40 -8.07
C ASP A 133 6.30 -34.05 -8.62
N LEU A 134 7.14 -33.40 -9.44
CA LEU A 134 6.67 -32.81 -10.70
C LEU A 134 7.82 -32.57 -11.67
N THR A 135 8.35 -33.66 -12.23
CA THR A 135 9.13 -33.61 -13.47
C THR A 135 8.28 -34.16 -14.61
N ARG A 136 7.25 -33.42 -15.04
CA ARG A 136 6.71 -33.58 -16.40
C ARG A 136 5.86 -32.39 -16.83
N SER A 137 6.15 -31.94 -18.05
CA SER A 137 5.37 -31.04 -18.90
C SER A 137 5.52 -29.53 -18.67
N ILE A 138 6.66 -29.02 -19.15
CA ILE A 138 6.69 -27.77 -19.89
C ILE A 138 6.20 -28.07 -21.32
N ARG A 139 5.07 -27.49 -21.74
CA ARG A 139 4.92 -26.84 -23.06
C ARG A 139 3.58 -26.12 -23.20
N GLN A 140 3.71 -24.79 -23.29
CA GLN A 140 2.92 -23.83 -24.07
C GLN A 140 1.45 -23.60 -23.70
N GLU A 141 1.15 -22.40 -23.19
CA GLU A 141 0.47 -21.38 -24.01
C GLU A 141 0.65 -19.97 -23.43
N ASN A 142 1.08 -19.06 -24.30
CA ASN A 142 1.06 -17.62 -24.10
C ASN A 142 -0.37 -17.11 -24.31
N THR A 143 -0.92 -16.34 -23.39
CA THR A 143 -1.75 -15.18 -23.74
C THR A 143 -1.62 -14.07 -22.71
N ASN A 144 -1.31 -12.88 -23.20
CA ASN A 144 -1.26 -11.63 -22.47
C ASN A 144 -2.63 -11.28 -21.87
N LYS A 145 -2.65 -10.79 -20.62
CA LYS A 145 -3.47 -9.65 -20.18
C LYS A 145 -2.99 -9.10 -18.83
N GLU A 146 -2.98 -7.78 -18.79
CA GLU A 146 -2.51 -6.83 -17.78
C GLU A 146 -2.80 -7.22 -16.33
N ASP A 147 -1.74 -7.19 -15.51
CA ASP A 147 -1.79 -7.47 -14.07
C ASP A 147 -1.62 -6.18 -13.25
N GLN A 148 -2.71 -5.73 -12.63
CA GLN A 148 -2.72 -4.74 -11.55
C GLN A 148 -2.45 -5.45 -10.22
N GLY A 149 -1.18 -5.66 -9.90
CA GLY A 149 -0.75 -6.28 -8.65
C GLY A 149 -0.72 -5.31 -7.45
N LYS A 150 -1.59 -5.57 -6.47
CA LYS A 150 -1.37 -5.22 -5.05
C LYS A 150 -1.66 -6.46 -4.20
N GLU A 151 -0.61 -7.12 -3.74
CA GLU A 151 -0.58 -8.12 -2.65
C GLU A 151 0.20 -7.47 -1.48
N GLU A 152 -0.16 -7.62 -0.21
CA GLU A 152 -0.18 -8.83 0.65
C GLU A 152 -1.08 -8.57 1.91
N PRO A 153 -1.39 -9.56 2.80
CA PRO A 153 -0.67 -10.83 3.04
C PRO A 153 -1.50 -12.10 2.80
N GLU A 154 -0.92 -13.00 2.01
CA GLU A 154 -1.34 -14.38 1.86
C GLU A 154 -0.56 -15.24 2.85
N ARG A 155 -1.22 -15.69 3.93
CA ARG A 155 -0.85 -16.96 4.58
C ARG A 155 -1.99 -17.65 5.36
N GLU A 156 -3.21 -17.12 5.32
CA GLU A 156 -4.44 -17.85 5.69
C GLU A 156 -5.56 -17.80 4.62
N LEU A 157 -5.34 -17.09 3.50
CA LEU A 157 -6.42 -16.71 2.56
C LEU A 157 -6.93 -17.81 1.62
N THR A 158 -6.22 -18.93 1.46
CA THR A 158 -6.65 -19.98 0.52
C THR A 158 -7.88 -20.74 1.01
N ALA A 159 -8.04 -20.93 2.33
CA ALA A 159 -9.23 -21.54 2.90
C ALA A 159 -10.45 -20.59 2.96
N PHE A 160 -10.21 -19.27 3.04
CA PHE A 160 -11.27 -18.26 3.10
C PHE A 160 -11.83 -17.84 1.74
N LYS A 161 -11.12 -18.13 0.64
CA LYS A 161 -11.54 -17.72 -0.71
C LYS A 161 -12.81 -18.43 -1.18
N GLU A 162 -13.01 -19.68 -0.76
CA GLU A 162 -14.18 -20.49 -1.17
C GLU A 162 -15.37 -20.31 -0.24
N LYS A 163 -15.12 -20.14 1.08
CA LYS A 163 -16.18 -20.09 2.10
C LYS A 163 -17.21 -19.00 1.82
N TYR A 164 -16.79 -17.82 1.37
CA TYR A 164 -17.67 -16.64 1.22
C TYR A 164 -18.05 -16.30 -0.23
N SER A 165 -18.05 -17.29 -1.10
CA SER A 165 -18.32 -17.12 -2.54
C SER A 165 -19.81 -16.99 -2.87
N SER A 166 -20.71 -17.38 -1.96
CA SER A 166 -22.17 -17.29 -2.12
C SER A 166 -22.81 -16.35 -1.09
N LEU A 167 -24.01 -15.80 -1.39
CA LEU A 167 -24.74 -14.96 -0.42
C LEU A 167 -25.10 -15.75 0.85
N GLU A 168 -25.51 -17.01 0.67
CA GLU A 168 -25.97 -17.90 1.73
C GLU A 168 -24.88 -18.26 2.74
N SER A 169 -23.62 -18.09 2.36
CA SER A 169 -22.48 -18.37 3.22
C SER A 169 -22.22 -17.28 4.28
N VAL A 170 -22.91 -16.14 4.20
CA VAL A 170 -22.78 -15.04 5.17
C VAL A 170 -24.00 -15.07 6.08
N GLY A 171 -23.79 -15.46 7.34
CA GLY A 171 -24.87 -15.61 8.33
C GLY A 171 -24.70 -14.72 9.57
N GLU A 172 -25.47 -15.04 10.60
CA GLU A 172 -25.43 -14.34 11.89
C GLU A 172 -24.04 -14.26 12.54
N PRO A 173 -23.19 -15.31 12.56
CA PRO A 173 -21.88 -15.20 13.20
C PRO A 173 -20.98 -14.20 12.47
N GLU A 174 -21.06 -14.13 11.14
CA GLU A 174 -20.36 -13.10 10.37
C GLU A 174 -20.90 -11.70 10.64
N PHE A 175 -22.21 -11.54 10.89
CA PHE A 175 -22.79 -10.24 11.24
C PHE A 175 -22.31 -9.73 12.59
N GLU A 176 -22.23 -10.61 13.59
CA GLU A 176 -21.69 -10.29 14.91
C GLU A 176 -20.21 -9.88 14.84
N GLU A 177 -19.42 -10.61 14.06
CA GLU A 177 -18.00 -10.29 13.84
C GLU A 177 -17.84 -8.89 13.21
N ILE A 178 -18.61 -8.60 12.16
CA ILE A 178 -18.57 -7.28 11.50
C ILE A 178 -19.07 -6.18 12.44
N ALA A 179 -20.12 -6.44 13.21
CA ALA A 179 -20.66 -5.50 14.19
C ALA A 179 -19.60 -5.12 15.22
N GLN A 180 -18.88 -6.10 15.76
CA GLN A 180 -17.78 -5.89 16.70
C GLN A 180 -16.61 -5.12 16.08
N ILE A 181 -16.19 -5.48 14.86
CA ILE A 181 -15.07 -4.82 14.16
C ILE A 181 -15.33 -3.33 13.94
N TYR A 182 -16.56 -2.95 13.56
CA TYR A 182 -16.89 -1.57 13.23
C TYR A 182 -17.57 -0.80 14.37
N GLY A 183 -17.84 -1.45 15.50
CA GLY A 183 -18.53 -0.87 16.64
C GLY A 183 -19.95 -0.41 16.28
N VAL A 184 -20.68 -1.24 15.54
CA VAL A 184 -22.08 -1.00 15.12
C VAL A 184 -22.99 -2.11 15.66
N THR A 185 -24.30 -1.91 15.60
CA THR A 185 -25.26 -2.91 16.07
C THR A 185 -25.50 -4.01 15.02
N THR A 186 -25.76 -5.24 15.44
CA THR A 186 -26.06 -6.36 14.53
C THR A 186 -27.25 -6.08 13.58
N PRO A 187 -28.35 -5.44 14.03
CA PRO A 187 -29.44 -5.04 13.12
C PRO A 187 -29.00 -4.07 12.03
N PHE A 188 -28.04 -3.18 12.31
CA PHE A 188 -27.48 -2.29 11.30
C PHE A 188 -26.70 -3.07 10.24
N VAL A 189 -25.95 -4.10 10.64
CA VAL A 189 -25.24 -4.98 9.71
C VAL A 189 -26.21 -5.76 8.84
N ARG A 190 -27.30 -6.30 9.41
CA ARG A 190 -28.39 -6.94 8.64
C ARG A 190 -29.00 -6.00 7.61
N SER A 191 -29.35 -4.77 8.00
CA SER A 191 -29.87 -3.77 7.06
C SER A 191 -28.88 -3.50 5.91
N LYS A 192 -27.56 -3.52 6.17
CA LYS A 192 -26.54 -3.37 5.12
C LYS A 192 -26.35 -4.61 4.27
N PHE A 193 -26.67 -5.79 4.80
CA PHE A 193 -26.72 -7.01 4.02
C PHE A 193 -27.91 -6.99 3.05
N ASP A 194 -29.08 -6.54 3.48
CA ASP A 194 -30.24 -6.34 2.59
C ASP A 194 -29.92 -5.35 1.46
N ASP A 195 -29.24 -4.24 1.78
CA ASP A 195 -28.75 -3.28 0.78
C ASP A 195 -27.80 -3.95 -0.24
N LEU A 196 -26.93 -4.86 0.22
CA LEU A 196 -26.01 -5.61 -0.64
C LEU A 196 -26.76 -6.59 -1.54
N VAL A 197 -27.78 -7.29 -1.03
CA VAL A 197 -28.64 -8.20 -1.80
C VAL A 197 -29.35 -7.42 -2.91
N ASN A 198 -30.06 -6.35 -2.54
CA ASN A 198 -30.77 -5.46 -3.46
C ASN A 198 -29.83 -4.86 -4.54
N TYR A 199 -28.59 -4.52 -4.15
CA TYR A 199 -27.59 -4.04 -5.10
C TYR A 199 -27.18 -5.11 -6.11
N CYS A 200 -26.96 -6.35 -5.66
CA CYS A 200 -26.59 -7.45 -6.54
C CYS A 200 -27.73 -7.78 -7.52
N GLU A 201 -28.98 -7.80 -7.04
CA GLU A 201 -30.17 -8.04 -7.87
C GLU A 201 -30.40 -6.94 -8.90
N SER A 202 -30.37 -5.67 -8.47
CA SER A 202 -30.66 -4.54 -9.37
C SER A 202 -29.55 -4.25 -10.39
N LYS A 203 -28.28 -4.56 -10.06
CA LYS A 203 -27.13 -4.31 -10.94
C LYS A 203 -26.60 -5.55 -11.64
N GLY A 204 -27.15 -6.74 -11.35
CA GLY A 204 -26.67 -8.02 -11.89
C GLY A 204 -25.20 -8.28 -11.54
N LYS A 205 -24.75 -7.83 -10.37
CA LYS A 205 -23.35 -7.92 -9.95
C LYS A 205 -23.15 -9.07 -8.98
N HIS A 206 -22.05 -9.79 -9.16
CA HIS A 206 -21.60 -10.83 -8.25
C HIS A 206 -20.23 -10.49 -7.67
N TYR A 207 -20.06 -10.78 -6.38
CA TYR A 207 -18.81 -10.57 -5.68
C TYR A 207 -18.11 -11.91 -5.48
N LYS A 208 -16.78 -11.92 -5.64
CA LYS A 208 -15.96 -13.10 -5.34
C LYS A 208 -15.93 -13.44 -3.85
N ASN A 209 -16.21 -12.46 -2.99
CA ASN A 209 -16.24 -12.61 -1.53
C ASN A 209 -17.31 -11.67 -0.97
N TYR A 210 -18.46 -12.24 -0.60
CA TYR A 210 -19.61 -11.48 -0.09
C TYR A 210 -19.38 -10.93 1.32
N PHE A 211 -18.58 -11.59 2.15
CA PHE A 211 -18.19 -11.08 3.47
C PHE A 211 -17.39 -9.76 3.35
N ALA A 212 -16.41 -9.73 2.45
CA ALA A 212 -15.64 -8.51 2.16
C ALA A 212 -16.51 -7.40 1.56
N ALA A 213 -17.47 -7.75 0.70
CA ALA A 213 -18.44 -6.80 0.16
C ALA A 213 -19.28 -6.18 1.29
N LEU A 214 -19.85 -7.00 2.17
CA LEU A 214 -20.66 -6.56 3.31
C LEU A 214 -19.88 -5.62 4.23
N ARG A 215 -18.63 -5.95 4.56
CA ARG A 215 -17.75 -5.07 5.35
C ARG A 215 -17.60 -3.67 4.75
N ASN A 216 -17.51 -3.57 3.43
CA ASN A 216 -17.40 -2.28 2.74
C ASN A 216 -18.72 -1.49 2.81
N PHE A 217 -19.87 -2.14 2.65
CA PHE A 217 -21.19 -1.52 2.82
C PHE A 217 -21.37 -0.97 4.24
N VAL A 218 -21.05 -1.79 5.25
CA VAL A 218 -21.13 -1.39 6.66
C VAL A 218 -20.18 -0.23 6.98
N LYS A 219 -18.92 -0.31 6.53
CA LYS A 219 -17.93 0.75 6.72
C LYS A 219 -18.41 2.08 6.13
N ASN A 220 -18.94 2.07 4.91
CA ASN A 220 -19.43 3.28 4.25
C ASN A 220 -20.65 3.87 4.98
N GLY A 221 -21.60 3.02 5.40
CA GLY A 221 -22.75 3.45 6.18
C GLY A 221 -22.35 4.05 7.53
N ALA A 222 -21.43 3.43 8.26
CA ALA A 222 -20.96 3.92 9.56
C ALA A 222 -20.24 5.28 9.43
N LEU A 223 -19.45 5.48 8.37
CA LEU A 223 -18.81 6.76 8.09
C LEU A 223 -19.83 7.86 7.76
N GLN A 224 -20.88 7.52 7.02
CA GLN A 224 -21.96 8.44 6.67
C GLN A 224 -22.69 8.93 7.93
N ILE A 225 -23.07 8.02 8.84
CA ILE A 225 -23.73 8.37 10.11
C ILE A 225 -22.84 9.29 10.96
N ARG A 226 -21.53 9.00 11.05
CA ARG A 226 -20.59 9.85 11.80
C ARG A 226 -20.45 11.24 11.20
N LYS A 227 -20.45 11.33 9.87
CA LYS A 227 -20.40 12.61 9.15
C LYS A 227 -21.66 13.43 9.41
N GLU A 228 -22.84 12.82 9.25
CA GLU A 228 -24.13 13.48 9.49
C GLU A 228 -24.28 13.93 10.95
N ALA A 229 -23.85 13.12 11.91
CA ALA A 229 -23.83 13.49 13.32
C ALA A 229 -22.91 14.71 13.58
N SER A 230 -21.73 14.75 12.96
CA SER A 230 -20.81 15.89 13.10
C SER A 230 -21.35 17.19 12.50
N GLU A 231 -22.03 17.10 11.36
CA GLU A 231 -22.67 18.25 10.70
C GLU A 231 -23.87 18.78 11.50
N HIS A 232 -24.63 17.89 12.14
CA HIS A 232 -25.77 18.27 12.97
C HIS A 232 -25.36 18.98 14.26
N VAL A 233 -24.22 18.61 14.86
CA VAL A 233 -23.65 19.33 16.02
C VAL A 233 -23.19 20.75 15.62
N SER A 234 -22.59 20.91 14.43
CA SER A 234 -22.14 22.21 13.93
C SER A 234 -23.28 23.22 13.68
N LYS A 235 -24.53 22.75 13.50
CA LYS A 235 -25.69 23.62 13.23
C LYS A 235 -26.49 23.99 14.48
N ARG A 236 -26.16 23.46 15.66
CA ARG A 236 -26.92 23.65 16.91
C ARG A 236 -26.43 24.80 17.80
N GLY A 237 -25.44 25.60 17.40
CA GLY A 237 -24.85 26.63 18.26
C GLY A 237 -24.60 27.97 17.56
N ILE A 238 -25.65 28.73 17.27
CA ILE A 238 -25.56 30.19 17.25
C ILE A 238 -26.62 30.67 18.26
N ASP A 239 -26.21 30.80 19.52
CA ASP A 239 -27.05 31.34 20.58
C ASP A 239 -27.18 32.85 20.36
N ALA A 240 -28.35 33.30 19.91
CA ALA A 240 -28.62 34.68 19.50
C ALA A 240 -28.79 35.66 20.68
N ARG A 241 -28.20 35.37 21.85
CA ARG A 241 -28.38 36.17 23.08
C ARG A 241 -27.48 37.39 23.20
N ASN A 242 -26.69 37.72 22.17
CA ASN A 242 -25.71 38.80 22.23
C ASN A 242 -25.71 39.72 20.99
N ILE A 243 -26.89 40.01 20.45
CA ILE A 243 -27.05 41.14 19.51
C ILE A 243 -27.57 42.33 20.35
N LYS A 244 -26.64 43.21 20.73
CA LYS A 244 -26.94 44.53 21.29
C LYS A 244 -27.04 45.55 20.17
#